data_AF-A0A7W0K7M6-F1
#
_entry.id   AF-A0A7W0K7M6-F1
#
_cell.length_a   1.000
_cell.length_b   1.000
_cell.length_c   1.000
_cell.angle_alpha   90.00
_cell.angle_beta   90.00
_cell.angle_gamma   90.00
#
_symmetry.space_group_name_H-M   'P 1'
#
loop_
_entity.id
_entity.type
_entity.pdbx_description
1 polymer ?
#
loop_
_entity_poly.entity_id
_entity_poly.type
_entity_poly.pdbx_seq_one_letter_code
_entity_poly.pdbx_strand_id
1 'polypeptide(L)'
;MRKFVLIATWVIAAGAALSANWPAWRGPSGDGVSAETNLPVHWSPTENIAWKLALPQWSGATPIIWGETIFLNVAEADGDQLSLWAVNRTKGDV
;
A
#
# COMPACT_ATOMS: atom_id res chain seq x y z
N MET A 1 -48.18 23.55 -24.59
CA MET A 1 -46.93 22.80 -24.91
C MET A 1 -46.16 22.56 -23.61
N ARG A 2 -46.25 21.36 -23.02
CA ARG A 2 -45.58 21.04 -21.75
C ARG A 2 -44.14 20.61 -22.04
N LYS A 3 -43.18 21.45 -21.67
CA LYS A 3 -41.74 21.14 -21.77
C LYS A 3 -41.39 20.20 -20.61
N PHE A 4 -41.15 18.93 -20.90
CA PHE A 4 -40.58 17.99 -19.93
C PHE A 4 -39.08 18.25 -19.86
N VAL A 5 -38.61 18.71 -18.70
CA VAL A 5 -37.17 18.85 -18.41
C VAL A 5 -36.70 17.51 -17.85
N LEU A 6 -35.91 16.78 -18.63
CA LEU A 6 -35.20 15.58 -18.17
C LEU A 6 -33.97 16.03 -17.41
N ILE A 7 -33.98 15.85 -16.09
CA ILE A 7 -32.79 16.03 -15.24
C ILE A 7 -32.00 14.72 -15.32
N ALA A 8 -30.88 14.74 -16.03
CA ALA A 8 -29.94 13.62 -16.07
C ALA A 8 -29.04 13.68 -14.83
N THR A 9 -29.26 12.76 -13.89
CA THR A 9 -28.42 12.60 -12.70
C THR A 9 -27.11 11.92 -13.12
N TRP A 10 -26.00 12.68 -13.14
CA TRP A 10 -24.67 12.12 -13.32
C TRP A 10 -24.26 11.40 -12.04
N VAL A 11 -24.27 10.07 -12.07
CA VAL A 11 -23.64 9.26 -11.03
C VAL A 11 -22.13 9.40 -11.20
N ILE A 12 -21.50 10.19 -10.34
CA ILE A 12 -20.04 10.22 -10.22
C ILE A 12 -19.66 8.90 -9.52
N ALA A 13 -19.25 7.92 -10.31
CA ALA A 13 -18.60 6.74 -9.76
C ALA A 13 -17.25 7.18 -9.17
N ALA A 14 -17.21 7.36 -7.86
CA ALA A 14 -15.96 7.50 -7.13
C ALA A 14 -15.22 6.15 -7.21
N GLY A 15 -14.45 5.96 -8.28
CA GLY A 15 -13.54 4.84 -8.38
C GLY A 15 -12.55 4.95 -7.23
N ALA A 16 -12.55 3.98 -6.33
CA ALA A 16 -11.47 3.85 -5.37
C ALA A 16 -10.17 3.77 -6.17
N ALA A 17 -9.22 4.67 -5.87
CA ALA A 17 -7.88 4.61 -6.45
C ALA A 17 -7.20 3.33 -5.93
N LEU A 18 -7.39 2.23 -6.66
CA LEU A 18 -6.73 0.96 -6.40
C LEU A 18 -5.31 1.09 -6.93
N SER A 19 -4.35 1.31 -6.03
CA SER A 19 -2.94 1.16 -6.38
C SER A 19 -2.66 -0.28 -6.80
N ALA A 20 -1.74 -0.47 -7.74
CA ALA A 20 -1.42 -1.78 -8.28
C ALA A 20 -0.77 -2.67 -7.20
N ASN A 21 -1.01 -3.98 -7.30
CA ASN A 21 -0.30 -4.95 -6.46
C ASN A 21 1.19 -4.96 -6.80
N TRP A 22 2.02 -5.27 -5.80
CA TRP A 22 3.46 -5.48 -5.92
C TRP A 22 3.80 -6.91 -5.46
N PRO A 23 3.64 -7.91 -6.33
CA PRO A 23 3.61 -9.32 -5.92
C PRO A 23 4.99 -9.94 -5.60
N ALA A 24 6.09 -9.27 -5.94
CA ALA A 24 7.45 -9.79 -5.79
C ALA A 24 8.47 -8.65 -5.70
N TRP A 25 9.74 -8.97 -5.41
CA TRP A 25 10.82 -7.99 -5.23
C TRP A 25 10.84 -6.91 -6.33
N ARG A 26 10.76 -7.31 -7.60
CA ARG A 26 10.82 -6.38 -8.74
C ARG A 26 9.46 -5.98 -9.30
N GLY A 27 8.40 -6.15 -8.51
CA GLY A 27 7.06 -5.73 -8.89
C GLY A 27 6.43 -6.59 -9.98
N PRO A 28 5.27 -6.15 -10.51
CA PRO A 28 4.47 -6.95 -11.44
C PRO A 28 5.13 -7.19 -12.80
N SER A 29 5.98 -6.26 -13.24
CA SER A 29 6.76 -6.31 -14.49
C SER A 29 8.14 -6.95 -14.33
N GLY A 30 8.60 -7.17 -13.10
CA GLY A 30 9.92 -7.74 -12.84
C GLY A 30 11.10 -6.78 -13.10
N ASP A 31 10.84 -5.49 -13.34
CA ASP A 31 11.84 -4.45 -13.64
C ASP A 31 12.11 -3.50 -12.46
N GLY A 32 11.31 -3.56 -11.39
CA GLY A 32 11.42 -2.69 -10.23
C GLY A 32 10.89 -1.27 -10.45
N VAL A 33 10.07 -1.04 -11.47
CA VAL A 33 9.52 0.29 -11.80
C VAL A 33 8.07 0.41 -11.35
N SER A 34 7.74 1.53 -10.69
CA SER A 34 6.37 1.92 -10.37
C SER A 34 5.86 2.97 -11.36
N ALA A 35 4.58 2.90 -11.70
CA ALA A 35 3.89 3.91 -12.52
C ALA A 35 3.31 5.06 -11.68
N GLU A 36 3.42 5.00 -10.35
CA GLU A 36 2.91 6.03 -9.45
C GLU A 36 3.65 7.37 -9.67
N THR A 37 2.92 8.48 -9.51
CA THR A 37 3.42 9.84 -9.76
C THR A 37 3.10 10.74 -8.57
N ASN A 38 3.64 11.97 -8.58
CA ASN A 38 3.42 12.95 -7.51
C ASN A 38 3.82 12.45 -6.12
N LEU A 39 4.85 11.60 -6.06
CA LEU A 39 5.38 11.07 -4.81
C LEU A 39 6.17 12.16 -4.06
N PRO A 40 6.09 12.20 -2.72
CA PRO A 40 6.86 13.15 -1.93
C PRO A 40 8.37 12.90 -2.07
N VAL A 41 9.13 13.97 -2.27
CA VAL A 41 10.60 13.93 -2.45
C VAL A 41 11.38 14.46 -1.25
N HIS A 42 10.68 14.92 -0.21
CA HIS A 42 11.25 15.37 1.06
C HIS A 42 10.75 14.46 2.18
N TRP A 43 11.62 14.11 3.12
CA TRP A 43 11.29 13.14 4.17
C TRP A 43 12.00 13.52 5.47
N SER A 44 11.34 13.26 6.59
CA SER A 44 11.94 13.38 7.92
C SER A 44 11.35 12.32 8.86
N PRO A 45 11.83 12.20 10.11
CA PRO A 45 11.21 11.30 11.08
C PRO A 45 9.71 11.56 11.31
N THR A 46 9.19 12.74 10.94
CA THR A 46 7.81 13.18 11.17
C THR A 46 7.09 13.70 9.92
N GLU A 47 7.79 13.90 8.80
CA GLU A 47 7.23 14.46 7.56
C GLU A 47 7.07 13.37 6.50
N ASN A 48 5.94 13.39 5.80
CA ASN A 48 5.57 12.45 4.73
C ASN A 48 5.52 10.97 5.17
N ILE A 49 5.45 10.70 6.48
CA ILE A 49 5.28 9.36 7.03
C ILE A 49 3.79 9.05 7.22
N ALA A 50 3.27 8.03 6.52
CA ALA A 50 1.89 7.57 6.71
C ALA A 50 1.69 6.84 8.05
N TRP A 51 2.59 5.92 8.37
CA TRP A 51 2.63 5.18 9.64
C TRP A 51 4.00 4.52 9.82
N LYS A 52 4.26 4.00 11.03
CA LYS A 52 5.44 3.21 11.38
C LYS A 52 5.01 2.01 12.21
N LEU A 53 5.65 0.87 11.95
CA LEU A 53 5.47 -0.36 12.70
C LEU A 53 6.82 -0.78 13.29
N ALA A 54 6.85 -1.00 14.61
CA ALA A 54 8.06 -1.49 15.26
C ALA A 54 8.33 -2.94 14.86
N LEU A 55 9.58 -3.23 14.46
CA LEU A 55 10.01 -4.60 14.18
C LEU A 55 10.75 -5.16 15.40
N PRO A 56 10.54 -6.44 15.76
CA PRO A 56 11.22 -7.08 16.88
C PRO A 56 12.71 -7.27 16.64
N GLN A 57 13.13 -7.41 15.37
CA GLN A 57 14.52 -7.49 14.96
C GLN A 57 14.76 -6.85 13.58
N TRP A 58 16.04 -6.77 13.19
CA TRP A 58 16.44 -6.37 11.85
C TRP A 58 15.92 -7.40 10.83
N SER A 59 15.33 -6.94 9.74
CA SER A 59 14.85 -7.79 8.65
C SER A 59 15.36 -7.28 7.31
N GLY A 60 15.76 -8.22 6.45
CA GLY A 60 16.08 -7.97 5.04
C GLY A 60 14.89 -8.24 4.10
N ALA A 61 13.67 -8.37 4.63
CA ALA A 61 12.50 -8.69 3.83
C ALA A 61 12.21 -7.63 2.77
N THR A 62 11.76 -8.08 1.61
CA THR A 62 11.15 -7.22 0.60
C THR A 62 9.63 -7.34 0.70
N PRO A 63 8.89 -6.25 0.94
CA PRO A 63 7.44 -6.31 1.12
C PRO A 63 6.74 -6.78 -0.17
N ILE A 64 5.74 -7.64 0.00
CA ILE A 64 4.77 -7.99 -1.04
C ILE A 64 3.47 -7.25 -0.72
N ILE A 65 2.92 -6.50 -1.66
CA ILE A 65 1.69 -5.73 -1.48
C ILE A 65 0.60 -6.35 -2.33
N TRP A 66 -0.49 -6.78 -1.69
CA TRP A 66 -1.67 -7.32 -2.38
C TRP A 66 -2.94 -6.74 -1.77
N GLY A 67 -3.63 -5.88 -2.53
CA GLY A 67 -4.76 -5.11 -2.02
C GLY A 67 -4.36 -4.24 -0.83
N GLU A 68 -5.04 -4.44 0.31
CA GLU A 68 -4.80 -3.70 1.55
C GLU A 68 -3.86 -4.42 2.53
N THR A 69 -3.13 -5.43 2.06
CA THR A 69 -2.21 -6.21 2.90
C THR A 69 -0.78 -6.13 2.38
N ILE A 70 0.16 -5.91 3.32
CA ILE A 70 1.59 -5.99 3.11
C ILE A 70 2.09 -7.26 3.80
N PHE A 71 2.68 -8.17 3.04
CA PHE A 71 3.29 -9.38 3.56
C PHE A 71 4.78 -9.18 3.77
N LEU A 72 5.27 -9.54 4.96
CA LEU A 72 6.65 -9.37 5.39
C LEU A 72 7.14 -10.60 6.13
N ASN A 73 8.36 -11.03 5.84
CA ASN A 73 9.06 -11.99 6.69
C ASN A 73 9.75 -11.22 7.82
N VAL A 74 9.48 -11.59 9.07
CA VAL A 74 9.96 -10.86 10.24
C VAL A 74 10.71 -11.82 11.15
N ALA A 75 11.97 -11.51 11.43
CA ALA A 75 12.75 -12.23 12.43
C ALA A 75 12.22 -11.87 13.81
N GLU A 76 11.90 -12.88 14.61
CA GLU A 76 11.41 -12.68 15.97
C GLU A 76 12.52 -12.20 16.91
N ALA A 77 12.15 -11.78 18.12
CA ALA A 77 13.08 -11.14 19.06
C ALA A 77 14.27 -12.05 19.47
N ASP A 78 14.11 -13.37 19.42
CA ASP A 78 15.17 -14.34 19.70
C ASP A 78 16.15 -14.52 18.53
N GLY A 79 15.79 -14.09 17.32
CA GLY A 79 16.59 -14.22 16.09
C GLY A 79 16.59 -15.62 15.47
N ASP A 80 15.94 -16.60 16.10
CA ASP A 80 15.94 -18.01 15.68
C ASP A 80 14.66 -18.39 14.93
N GLN A 81 13.64 -17.52 14.98
CA GLN A 81 12.36 -17.74 14.32
C GLN A 81 12.06 -16.65 13.29
N LEU A 82 11.38 -17.07 12.21
CA LEU A 82 10.92 -16.19 11.15
C LEU A 82 9.41 -16.35 10.98
N SER A 83 8.67 -15.27 11.20
CA SER A 83 7.22 -15.22 10.99
C SER A 83 6.88 -14.56 9.66
N LEU A 84 5.72 -14.92 9.11
CA LEU A 84 5.09 -14.15 8.05
C LEU A 84 4.05 -13.22 8.68
N TRP A 85 4.28 -11.92 8.58
CA TRP A 85 3.33 -10.89 9.02
C TRP A 85 2.45 -10.46 7.85
N ALA A 86 1.19 -10.14 8.14
CA ALA A 86 0.19 -9.64 7.20
C ALA A 86 -0.28 -8.25 7.65
N VAL A 87 0.50 -7.23 7.36
CA VAL A 87 0.29 -5.87 7.86
C VAL A 87 -0.80 -5.15 7.06
N ASN A 88 -1.71 -4.47 7.74
CA ASN A 88 -2.67 -3.58 7.12
C ASN A 88 -1.96 -2.40 6.43
N ARG A 89 -2.12 -2.27 5.11
CA ARG A 89 -1.45 -1.23 4.30
C ARG A 89 -1.80 0.19 4.72
N THR A 90 -3.02 0.41 5.18
CA THR A 90 -3.53 1.75 5.51
C THR A 90 -3.22 2.14 6.95
N LYS A 91 -3.27 1.19 7.88
CA LYS A 91 -3.14 1.44 9.32
C LYS A 91 -1.76 1.10 9.90
N GLY A 92 -1.06 0.13 9.31
CA GLY A 92 0.26 -0.31 9.78
C GLY A 92 0.24 -1.29 10.95
N ASP A 93 -0.90 -1.92 11.27
CA ASP A 93 -1.03 -2.99 12.27
C ASP A 93 -0.91 -4.39 11.63
N VAL A 94 -0.34 -5.34 12.37
CA VAL A 94 -0.13 -6.75 11.98
C VAL A 94 -1.42 -7.56 12.15
#